data_AF-M3FDW4-F1
#
_entry.id   AF-M3FDW4-F1
#
_cell.length_a   1.000
_cell.length_b   1.000
_cell.length_c   1.000
_cell.angle_alpha   90.00
_cell.angle_beta   90.00
_cell.angle_gamma   90.00
#
_symmetry.space_group_name_H-M   'P 1'
#
loop_
_entity.id
_entity.type
_entity.pdbx_description
1 polymer ?
#
loop_
_entity_poly.entity_id
_entity_poly.type
_entity_poly.pdbx_seq_one_letter_code
_entity_poly.pdbx_strand_id
1 'polypeptide(L)'
;MTNSKNHSRFSAFDFGFLVFWISVILVIASFFGNYYYEERHLDRLIDNIHWTVSYLCAAALAWLGYFSAESGIHRFRLWFALGLTANALGQFSWAVQVYLDYYIIPTPSDYLFPWVAPCFVIGYSIIVIECDRSRIRTAVLDGLGLITAILTFSLALYLPQREGVGISQLLPLINHPVSFLTAAALGVLLIPLLRLQPDKSWFFSYSVWEERDFVGCYGTRFLSCRFLRMEPCSMRVFPFPL
;
A
#
# COMPACT_ATOMS: atom_id res chain seq x y z
N MET A 1 34.21 -29.70 2.12
CA MET A 1 33.17 -30.42 1.35
C MET A 1 31.82 -29.80 1.68
N THR A 2 31.12 -29.31 0.63
CA THR A 2 29.66 -29.02 0.49
C THR A 2 29.02 -28.16 1.59
N ASN A 3 28.96 -26.83 1.48
CA ASN A 3 28.04 -26.01 0.65
C ASN A 3 26.55 -26.34 0.84
N SER A 4 25.91 -25.70 1.82
CA SER A 4 24.45 -25.67 2.01
C SER A 4 24.02 -24.26 2.42
N LYS A 5 23.95 -23.34 1.45
CA LYS A 5 23.33 -22.01 1.62
C LYS A 5 22.74 -21.57 0.27
N ASN A 6 21.72 -22.25 -0.25
CA ASN A 6 21.08 -21.80 -1.50
C ASN A 6 19.58 -22.11 -1.66
N HIS A 7 18.84 -22.44 -0.60
CA HIS A 7 17.42 -22.82 -0.74
C HIS A 7 16.36 -21.80 -0.27
N SER A 8 16.71 -20.63 0.29
CA SER A 8 15.68 -19.74 0.86
C SER A 8 15.21 -18.57 -0.01
N ARG A 9 15.88 -18.27 -1.13
CA ARG A 9 15.54 -17.11 -1.99
C ARG A 9 14.35 -17.34 -2.91
N PHE A 10 13.78 -18.54 -2.94
CA PHE A 10 12.58 -18.91 -3.69
C PHE A 10 11.25 -18.68 -2.93
N SER A 11 11.23 -17.94 -1.80
CA SER A 11 10.09 -18.06 -0.86
C SER A 11 9.23 -16.80 -0.61
N ALA A 12 9.75 -15.58 -0.75
CA ALA A 12 8.98 -14.37 -0.42
C ALA A 12 8.48 -13.59 -1.65
N PHE A 13 9.28 -13.56 -2.71
CA PHE A 13 8.97 -12.83 -3.95
C PHE A 13 7.84 -13.50 -4.72
N ASP A 14 7.96 -14.80 -5.01
CA ASP A 14 6.94 -15.58 -5.73
C ASP A 14 5.63 -15.64 -4.94
N PHE A 15 5.73 -15.73 -3.61
CA PHE A 15 4.58 -15.70 -2.72
C PHE A 15 3.87 -14.33 -2.76
N GLY A 16 4.61 -13.22 -2.71
CA GLY A 16 4.02 -11.88 -2.85
C GLY A 16 3.34 -11.68 -4.20
N PHE A 17 3.92 -12.19 -5.28
CA PHE A 17 3.33 -12.12 -6.61
C PHE A 17 2.04 -12.93 -6.72
N LEU A 18 2.03 -14.14 -6.15
CA LEU A 18 0.84 -14.98 -6.05
C LEU A 18 -0.26 -14.29 -5.25
N VAL A 19 0.06 -13.71 -4.08
CA VAL A 19 -0.90 -12.95 -3.27
C VAL A 19 -1.47 -11.77 -4.05
N PHE A 20 -0.65 -11.04 -4.79
CA PHE A 20 -1.09 -9.93 -5.62
C PHE A 20 -2.06 -10.38 -6.71
N TRP A 21 -1.72 -11.41 -7.51
CA TRP A 21 -2.61 -11.87 -8.58
C TRP A 21 -3.89 -12.50 -8.08
N ILE A 22 -3.83 -13.29 -7.01
CA ILE A 22 -5.03 -13.81 -6.35
C ILE A 22 -5.92 -12.66 -5.89
N SER A 23 -5.33 -11.62 -5.29
CA SER A 23 -6.09 -10.43 -4.88
C SER A 23 -6.73 -9.73 -6.07
N VAL A 24 -6.00 -9.49 -7.15
CA VAL A 24 -6.53 -8.87 -8.39
C VAL A 24 -7.69 -9.68 -8.96
N ILE A 25 -7.54 -11.01 -9.06
CA ILE A 25 -8.60 -11.90 -9.56
C ILE A 25 -9.82 -11.84 -8.66
N LEU A 26 -9.64 -11.90 -7.33
CA LEU A 26 -10.75 -11.84 -6.37
C LEU A 26 -11.47 -10.49 -6.41
N VAL A 27 -10.74 -9.38 -6.57
CA VAL A 27 -11.31 -8.04 -6.72
C VAL A 27 -12.14 -7.94 -8.00
N ILE A 28 -11.59 -8.36 -9.13
CA ILE A 28 -12.28 -8.34 -10.42
C ILE A 28 -13.52 -9.23 -10.37
N ALA A 29 -13.39 -10.45 -9.84
CA ALA A 29 -14.52 -11.38 -9.71
C ALA A 29 -15.62 -10.82 -8.80
N SER A 30 -15.26 -10.16 -7.70
CA SER A 30 -16.23 -9.54 -6.79
C SER A 30 -16.93 -8.33 -7.42
N PHE A 31 -16.19 -7.51 -8.18
CA PHE A 31 -16.78 -6.39 -8.93
C PHE A 31 -17.79 -6.87 -9.98
N PHE A 32 -17.44 -7.90 -10.76
CA PHE A 32 -18.39 -8.49 -11.71
C PHE A 32 -19.55 -9.18 -10.99
N GLY A 33 -19.31 -9.86 -9.87
CA GLY A 33 -20.37 -10.42 -9.04
C GLY A 33 -21.38 -9.34 -8.61
N ASN A 34 -20.88 -8.23 -8.09
CA ASN A 34 -21.69 -7.08 -7.72
C ASN A 34 -22.53 -6.54 -8.90
N TYR A 35 -21.92 -6.43 -10.08
CA TYR A 35 -22.61 -5.96 -11.29
C TYR A 35 -23.75 -6.88 -11.77
N TYR A 36 -23.63 -8.20 -11.57
CA TYR A 36 -24.59 -9.18 -12.08
C TYR A 36 -25.70 -9.56 -11.10
N TYR A 37 -25.50 -9.43 -9.79
CA TYR A 37 -26.49 -9.83 -8.77
C TYR A 37 -27.25 -8.61 -8.23
N GLU A 38 -28.52 -8.45 -8.63
CA GLU A 38 -29.40 -7.36 -8.16
C GLU A 38 -29.97 -7.58 -6.73
N GLU A 39 -29.70 -8.73 -6.11
CA GLU A 39 -30.15 -9.00 -4.74
C GLU A 39 -29.37 -8.17 -3.72
N ARG A 40 -30.06 -7.23 -3.08
CA ARG A 40 -29.50 -6.23 -2.14
C ARG A 40 -28.68 -6.82 -0.98
N HIS A 41 -28.98 -8.04 -0.53
CA HIS A 41 -28.24 -8.71 0.53
C HIS A 41 -26.94 -9.35 0.04
N LEU A 42 -26.95 -9.93 -1.17
CA LEU A 42 -25.75 -10.51 -1.79
C LEU A 42 -24.77 -9.44 -2.22
N ASP A 43 -25.27 -8.33 -2.77
CA ASP A 43 -24.51 -7.14 -3.14
C ASP A 43 -23.62 -6.65 -1.97
N ARG A 44 -24.25 -6.36 -0.82
CA ARG A 44 -23.53 -5.91 0.39
C ARG A 44 -22.57 -6.96 0.95
N LEU A 45 -22.88 -8.24 0.84
CA LEU A 45 -22.00 -9.31 1.32
C LEU A 45 -20.74 -9.42 0.44
N ILE A 46 -20.92 -9.44 -0.88
CA ILE A 46 -19.82 -9.50 -1.85
C ILE A 46 -18.91 -8.29 -1.70
N ASP A 47 -19.49 -7.09 -1.55
CA ASP A 47 -18.73 -5.86 -1.34
C ASP A 47 -17.89 -5.95 -0.05
N ASN A 48 -18.48 -6.36 1.07
CA ASN A 48 -17.72 -6.51 2.33
C ASN A 48 -16.59 -7.54 2.25
N ILE A 49 -16.81 -8.67 1.55
CA ILE A 49 -15.77 -9.68 1.34
C ILE A 49 -14.65 -9.11 0.47
N HIS A 50 -15.00 -8.41 -0.62
CA HIS A 50 -14.05 -7.73 -1.51
C HIS A 50 -13.13 -6.79 -0.74
N TRP A 51 -13.69 -5.89 0.07
CA TRP A 51 -12.91 -4.93 0.87
C TRP A 51 -12.01 -5.64 1.87
N THR A 52 -12.53 -6.66 2.56
CA THR A 52 -11.78 -7.44 3.56
C THR A 52 -10.58 -8.14 2.96
N VAL A 53 -10.78 -8.87 1.87
CA VAL A 53 -9.69 -9.56 1.16
C VAL A 53 -8.66 -8.56 0.65
N SER A 54 -9.10 -7.45 0.03
CA SER A 54 -8.21 -6.44 -0.53
C SER A 54 -7.30 -5.83 0.53
N TYR A 55 -7.85 -5.44 1.68
CA TYR A 55 -7.09 -4.82 2.74
C TYR A 55 -6.17 -5.81 3.46
N LEU A 56 -6.59 -7.05 3.64
CA LEU A 56 -5.75 -8.13 4.15
C LEU A 56 -4.55 -8.39 3.24
N CYS A 57 -4.80 -8.52 1.93
CA CYS A 57 -3.74 -8.69 0.94
C CYS A 57 -2.79 -7.49 0.92
N ALA A 58 -3.31 -6.27 0.98
CA ALA A 58 -2.49 -5.06 1.05
C ALA A 58 -1.59 -5.04 2.30
N ALA A 59 -2.15 -5.37 3.47
CA ALA A 59 -1.38 -5.46 4.71
C ALA A 59 -0.31 -6.56 4.62
N ALA A 60 -0.66 -7.75 4.11
CA ALA A 60 0.28 -8.85 3.93
C ALA A 60 1.43 -8.48 2.99
N LEU A 61 1.14 -7.86 1.84
CA LEU A 61 2.15 -7.38 0.90
C LEU A 61 3.06 -6.31 1.52
N ALA A 62 2.50 -5.41 2.33
CA ALA A 62 3.29 -4.40 3.01
C ALA A 62 4.25 -5.01 4.05
N TRP A 63 3.81 -6.01 4.81
CA TRP A 63 4.67 -6.74 5.74
C TRP A 63 5.73 -7.59 5.02
N LEU A 64 5.38 -8.26 3.92
CA LEU A 64 6.36 -8.95 3.07
C LEU A 64 7.42 -7.97 2.55
N GLY A 65 6.99 -6.78 2.12
CA GLY A 65 7.88 -5.69 1.71
C GLY A 65 8.77 -5.20 2.85
N TYR A 66 8.27 -5.15 4.08
CA TYR A 66 9.04 -4.78 5.26
C TYR A 66 10.11 -5.83 5.61
N PHE A 67 9.74 -7.13 5.62
CA PHE A 67 10.66 -8.22 5.93
C PHE A 67 11.71 -8.47 4.84
N SER A 68 11.39 -8.13 3.59
CA SER A 68 12.31 -8.29 2.45
C SER A 68 13.25 -7.10 2.25
N ALA A 69 13.12 -6.03 3.04
CA ALA A 69 13.95 -4.84 2.91
C ALA A 69 15.36 -5.05 3.48
N GLU A 70 16.35 -4.35 2.92
CA GLU A 70 17.70 -4.26 3.48
C GLU A 70 17.78 -3.10 4.50
N SER A 71 18.81 -3.14 5.36
CA SER A 71 18.93 -2.41 6.64
C SER A 71 18.66 -0.90 6.62
N GLY A 72 18.75 -0.23 5.46
CA GLY A 72 18.48 1.20 5.32
C GLY A 72 17.01 1.58 5.06
N ILE A 73 16.14 0.64 4.67
CA ILE A 73 14.82 0.94 4.07
C ILE A 73 13.66 0.55 5.03
N HIS A 74 13.96 -0.07 6.17
CA HIS A 74 12.95 -0.62 7.08
C HIS A 74 12.04 0.43 7.72
N ARG A 75 12.58 1.62 8.05
CA ARG A 75 11.88 2.60 8.90
C ARG A 75 10.62 3.13 8.24
N PHE A 76 10.68 3.55 6.99
CA PHE A 76 9.49 4.07 6.30
C PHE A 76 8.52 2.95 5.88
N ARG A 77 9.05 1.77 5.50
CA ARG A 77 8.21 0.61 5.13
C ARG A 77 7.38 0.12 6.31
N LEU A 78 7.91 0.22 7.53
CA LEU A 78 7.17 -0.07 8.75
C LEU A 78 5.94 0.81 8.87
N TRP A 79 6.06 2.12 8.64
CA TRP A 79 4.92 3.03 8.73
C TRP A 79 3.83 2.72 7.71
N PHE A 80 4.19 2.38 6.47
CA PHE A 80 3.21 1.91 5.49
C PHE A 80 2.54 0.59 5.90
N ALA A 81 3.31 -0.36 6.42
CA ALA A 81 2.79 -1.63 6.92
C ALA A 81 1.83 -1.43 8.12
N LEU A 82 2.17 -0.54 9.05
CA LEU A 82 1.30 -0.19 10.18
C LEU A 82 0.00 0.47 9.70
N GLY A 83 0.06 1.40 8.75
CA GLY A 83 -1.13 2.03 8.17
C GLY A 83 -2.05 1.02 7.50
N LEU A 84 -1.51 0.13 6.67
CA LEU A 84 -2.30 -0.91 6.00
C LEU A 84 -2.81 -1.99 6.97
N THR A 85 -2.10 -2.23 8.07
CA THR A 85 -2.60 -3.10 9.15
C THR A 85 -3.75 -2.44 9.90
N ALA A 86 -3.66 -1.15 10.22
CA ALA A 86 -4.76 -0.40 10.82
C ALA A 86 -6.00 -0.41 9.91
N ASN A 87 -5.80 -0.30 8.59
CA ASN A 87 -6.87 -0.46 7.60
C ASN A 87 -7.55 -1.83 7.68
N ALA A 88 -6.75 -2.91 7.67
CA ALA A 88 -7.26 -4.27 7.78
C ALA A 88 -8.02 -4.50 9.09
N LEU A 89 -7.50 -3.99 10.22
CA LEU A 89 -8.19 -4.05 11.52
C LEU A 89 -9.48 -3.24 11.53
N GLY A 90 -9.50 -2.07 10.88
CA GLY A 90 -10.71 -1.26 10.68
C GLY A 90 -11.79 -2.05 9.96
N GLN A 91 -11.42 -2.76 8.90
CA GLN A 91 -12.34 -3.60 8.14
C GLN A 91 -12.81 -4.84 8.87
N PHE A 92 -11.94 -5.49 9.65
CA PHE A 92 -12.40 -6.56 10.55
C PHE A 92 -13.38 -6.04 11.59
N SER A 93 -13.10 -4.88 12.17
CA SER A 93 -14.02 -4.25 13.11
C SER A 93 -15.37 -3.94 12.45
N TRP A 94 -15.35 -3.40 11.24
CA TRP A 94 -16.57 -3.16 10.45
C TRP A 94 -17.34 -4.45 10.16
N ALA A 95 -16.66 -5.53 9.75
CA ALA A 95 -17.29 -6.81 9.49
C ALA A 95 -17.99 -7.38 10.73
N VAL A 96 -17.35 -7.27 11.90
CA VAL A 96 -17.96 -7.67 13.19
C VAL A 96 -19.18 -6.82 13.52
N GLN A 97 -19.11 -5.51 13.28
CA GLN A 97 -20.24 -4.60 13.52
C GLN A 97 -21.43 -4.91 12.62
N VAL A 98 -21.19 -5.16 11.33
CA VAL A 98 -22.24 -5.57 10.38
C VAL A 98 -22.85 -6.89 10.79
N TYR A 99 -22.04 -7.86 11.24
CA TYR A 99 -22.54 -9.16 11.70
C TYR A 99 -23.37 -9.09 12.99
N LEU A 100 -23.02 -8.19 13.91
CA LEU A 100 -23.72 -7.99 15.18
C LEU A 100 -24.84 -6.93 15.12
N ASP A 101 -25.11 -6.37 13.94
CA ASP A 101 -25.99 -5.20 13.74
C ASP A 101 -25.69 -4.03 14.70
N TYR A 102 -24.40 -3.83 15.00
CA TYR A 102 -23.92 -2.83 15.94
C TYR A 102 -23.54 -1.55 15.20
N TYR A 103 -24.48 -0.59 15.11
CA TYR A 103 -24.32 0.67 14.36
C TYR A 103 -24.26 1.91 15.28
N ILE A 104 -23.39 1.89 16.28
CA ILE A 104 -23.15 3.07 17.13
C ILE A 104 -22.16 4.01 16.45
N ILE A 105 -22.52 5.28 16.28
CA ILE A 105 -21.66 6.29 15.66
C ILE A 105 -21.07 7.19 16.75
N PRO A 106 -19.74 7.41 16.77
CA PRO A 106 -18.72 6.84 15.88
C PRO A 106 -18.44 5.37 16.18
N THR A 107 -18.25 4.59 15.12
CA THR A 107 -17.94 3.17 15.21
C THR A 107 -16.46 2.94 15.52
N PRO A 108 -16.07 1.79 16.11
CA PRO A 108 -14.65 1.46 16.29
C PRO A 108 -13.83 1.50 14.98
N SER A 109 -14.44 1.15 13.84
CA SER A 109 -13.83 1.27 12.50
C SER A 109 -13.55 2.71 12.10
N ASP A 110 -14.40 3.66 12.51
CA ASP A 110 -14.20 5.10 12.21
C ASP A 110 -12.96 5.69 12.88
N TYR A 111 -12.41 5.01 13.88
CA TYR A 111 -11.13 5.37 14.49
C TYR A 111 -9.93 4.74 13.80
N LEU A 112 -10.08 3.55 13.20
CA LEU A 112 -8.98 2.77 12.63
C LEU A 112 -8.66 3.16 11.19
N PHE A 113 -9.67 3.35 10.35
CA PHE A 113 -9.46 3.73 8.95
C PHE A 113 -8.66 5.04 8.76
N PRO A 114 -8.88 6.10 9.56
CA PRO A 114 -8.13 7.34 9.38
C PRO A 114 -6.63 7.24 9.69
N TRP A 115 -6.18 6.22 10.42
CA TRP A 115 -4.75 6.02 10.72
C TRP A 115 -3.90 5.76 9.47
N VAL A 116 -4.51 5.35 8.37
CA VAL A 116 -3.81 5.11 7.11
C VAL A 116 -3.08 6.37 6.65
N ALA A 117 -3.74 7.53 6.64
CA ALA A 117 -3.13 8.77 6.14
C ALA A 117 -1.94 9.25 6.99
N PRO A 118 -2.03 9.39 8.34
CA PRO A 118 -0.88 9.73 9.18
C PRO A 118 0.29 8.77 9.00
N CYS A 119 0.04 7.46 8.96
CA CYS A 119 1.08 6.46 8.71
C CYS A 119 1.77 6.69 7.36
N PHE A 120 1.01 6.97 6.30
CA PHE A 120 1.58 7.24 4.98
C PHE A 120 2.32 8.58 4.93
N VAL A 121 1.83 9.62 5.60
CA VAL A 121 2.52 10.92 5.71
C VAL A 121 3.85 10.76 6.42
N ILE A 122 3.90 10.01 7.53
CA ILE A 122 5.14 9.77 8.28
C ILE A 122 6.13 8.96 7.42
N GLY A 123 5.66 7.87 6.80
CA GLY A 123 6.49 7.05 5.90
C GLY A 123 7.06 7.86 4.74
N TYR A 124 6.22 8.64 4.06
CA TYR A 124 6.61 9.54 2.97
C TYR A 124 7.63 10.59 3.44
N SER A 125 7.40 11.21 4.60
CA SER A 125 8.29 12.24 5.15
C SER A 125 9.68 11.68 5.45
N ILE A 126 9.77 10.47 6.03
CA ILE A 126 11.05 9.80 6.29
C ILE A 126 11.82 9.58 4.98
N ILE A 127 11.15 9.07 3.93
CA ILE A 127 11.77 8.84 2.61
C ILE A 127 12.30 10.15 2.03
N VAL A 128 11.49 11.20 2.03
CA VAL A 128 11.85 12.50 1.48
C VAL A 128 13.06 13.10 2.20
N ILE A 129 13.13 12.96 3.53
CA ILE A 129 14.26 13.43 4.35
C ILE A 129 15.53 12.61 4.09
N GLU A 130 15.41 11.28 3.98
CA GLU A 130 16.56 10.38 3.82
C GLU A 130 17.12 10.36 2.39
N CYS A 131 16.29 10.54 1.36
CA CYS A 131 16.72 10.47 -0.04
C CYS A 131 17.42 11.75 -0.53
N ASP A 132 16.78 12.92 -0.42
CA ASP A 132 17.33 14.16 -0.97
C ASP A 132 16.78 15.41 -0.24
N ARG A 133 17.59 15.93 0.68
CA ARG A 133 17.25 17.11 1.49
C ARG A 133 16.95 18.35 0.65
N SER A 134 17.50 18.43 -0.57
CA SER A 134 17.27 19.58 -1.48
C SER A 134 15.88 19.57 -2.10
N ARG A 135 15.23 18.40 -2.22
CA ARG A 135 13.91 18.23 -2.83
C ARG A 135 12.75 18.25 -1.83
N ILE A 136 13.05 18.34 -0.52
CA ILE A 136 12.03 18.35 0.53
C ILE A 136 10.96 19.41 0.26
N ARG A 137 11.37 20.63 -0.11
CA ARG A 137 10.42 21.73 -0.32
C ARG A 137 9.43 21.42 -1.45
N THR A 138 9.91 20.90 -2.57
CA THR A 138 9.06 20.51 -3.70
C THR A 138 8.15 19.34 -3.31
N ALA A 139 8.71 18.30 -2.70
CA ALA A 139 7.96 17.12 -2.28
C ALA A 139 6.86 17.42 -1.25
N VAL A 140 7.11 18.37 -0.34
CA VAL A 140 6.12 18.85 0.64
C VAL A 140 5.05 19.70 -0.03
N LEU A 141 5.41 20.60 -0.95
CA LEU A 141 4.44 21.42 -1.68
C LEU A 141 3.50 20.57 -2.54
N ASP A 142 4.04 19.57 -3.25
CA ASP A 142 3.24 18.64 -4.06
C ASP A 142 2.31 17.81 -3.16
N GLY A 143 2.83 17.29 -2.04
CA GLY A 143 2.04 16.52 -1.07
C GLY A 143 0.90 17.34 -0.45
N LEU A 144 1.20 18.55 0.04
CA LEU A 144 0.19 19.44 0.64
C LEU A 144 -0.84 19.93 -0.38
N GLY A 145 -0.40 20.25 -1.60
CA GLY A 145 -1.29 20.64 -2.68
C GLY A 145 -2.27 19.52 -3.03
N LEU A 146 -1.79 18.28 -3.14
CA LEU A 146 -2.61 17.12 -3.46
C LEU A 146 -3.57 16.75 -2.32
N ILE A 147 -3.12 16.80 -1.06
CA ILE A 147 -3.99 16.60 0.12
C ILE A 147 -5.08 17.67 0.18
N THR A 148 -4.74 18.93 -0.10
CA THR A 148 -5.71 20.03 -0.11
C THR A 148 -6.73 19.82 -1.22
N ALA A 149 -6.29 19.44 -2.43
CA ALA A 149 -7.19 19.13 -3.54
C ALA A 149 -8.15 17.99 -3.20
N ILE A 150 -7.65 16.91 -2.58
CA ILE A 150 -8.46 15.77 -2.12
C ILE A 150 -9.50 16.19 -1.08
N LEU A 151 -9.08 17.00 -0.10
CA LEU A 151 -9.97 17.51 0.93
C LEU A 151 -11.06 18.39 0.34
N THR A 152 -10.70 19.34 -0.53
CA THR A 152 -11.65 20.20 -1.23
C THR A 152 -12.62 19.39 -2.08
N PHE A 153 -12.12 18.40 -2.83
CA PHE A 153 -12.95 17.51 -3.64
C PHE A 153 -13.94 16.72 -2.78
N SER A 154 -13.46 16.12 -1.68
CA SER A 154 -14.32 15.36 -0.77
C SER A 154 -15.40 16.25 -0.14
N LEU A 155 -15.03 17.46 0.30
CA LEU A 155 -16.00 18.43 0.82
C LEU A 155 -17.01 18.85 -0.25
N ALA A 156 -16.58 19.08 -1.48
CA ALA A 156 -17.49 19.46 -2.57
C ALA A 156 -18.53 18.38 -2.87
N LEU A 157 -18.18 17.10 -2.73
CA LEU A 157 -19.11 15.98 -2.95
C LEU A 157 -20.05 15.73 -1.78
N TYR A 158 -19.54 15.76 -0.54
CA TYR A 158 -20.29 15.32 0.63
C TYR A 158 -20.96 16.45 1.42
N LEU A 159 -20.51 17.69 1.29
CA LEU A 159 -21.13 18.83 1.97
C LEU A 159 -22.55 19.15 1.46
N PRO A 160 -22.86 19.07 0.15
CA PRO A 160 -24.23 19.24 -0.33
C PRO A 160 -25.20 18.16 0.15
N GLN A 161 -24.68 16.97 0.51
CA GLN A 161 -25.49 15.83 0.96
C GLN A 161 -25.85 15.90 2.46
N ARG A 162 -25.54 17.02 3.13
CA ARG A 162 -25.69 17.20 4.59
C ARG A 162 -27.14 17.43 5.04
N GLU A 163 -28.13 17.44 4.15
CA GLU A 163 -29.53 17.69 4.55
C GLU A 163 -30.00 16.69 5.61
N GLY A 164 -30.08 17.15 6.87
CA GLY A 164 -30.53 16.37 8.03
C GLY A 164 -29.45 15.54 8.77
N VAL A 165 -28.18 15.59 8.37
CA VAL A 165 -27.12 14.71 8.92
C VAL A 165 -26.27 15.44 9.98
N GLY A 166 -26.10 14.82 11.16
CA GLY A 166 -25.31 15.38 12.26
C GLY A 166 -23.80 15.48 11.94
N ILE A 167 -23.09 16.42 12.57
CA ILE A 167 -21.63 16.61 12.34
C ILE A 167 -20.84 15.32 12.67
N SER A 168 -21.26 14.56 13.68
CA SER A 168 -20.64 13.30 14.08
C SER A 168 -20.74 12.20 13.01
N GLN A 169 -21.79 12.21 12.19
CA GLN A 169 -22.00 11.27 11.09
C GLN A 169 -21.31 11.73 9.80
N LEU A 170 -21.22 13.05 9.60
CA LEU A 170 -20.52 13.64 8.46
C LEU A 170 -19.00 13.42 8.56
N LEU A 171 -18.45 13.37 9.77
CA LEU A 171 -17.01 13.29 9.98
C LEU A 171 -16.41 11.99 9.41
N PRO A 172 -16.92 10.78 9.71
CA PRO A 172 -16.46 9.56 9.03
C PRO A 172 -16.65 9.60 7.52
N LEU A 173 -17.78 10.15 7.04
CA LEU A 173 -18.12 10.23 5.62
C LEU A 173 -17.08 11.00 4.80
N ILE A 174 -16.49 12.04 5.38
CA ILE A 174 -15.40 12.81 4.77
C ILE A 174 -14.05 12.18 5.06
N ASN A 175 -13.82 11.71 6.29
CA ASN A 175 -12.51 11.26 6.75
C ASN A 175 -12.03 10.00 6.02
N HIS A 176 -12.95 9.08 5.70
CA HIS A 176 -12.65 7.86 4.95
C HIS A 176 -12.07 8.16 3.55
N PRO A 177 -12.78 8.84 2.63
CA PRO A 177 -12.26 9.12 1.30
C PRO A 177 -11.01 10.00 1.34
N VAL A 178 -10.95 10.99 2.23
CA VAL A 178 -9.75 11.84 2.37
C VAL A 178 -8.53 11.01 2.78
N SER A 179 -8.69 10.10 3.74
CA SER A 179 -7.59 9.27 4.23
C SER A 179 -7.07 8.32 3.16
N PHE A 180 -7.96 7.61 2.48
CA PHE A 180 -7.57 6.67 1.43
C PHE A 180 -6.96 7.36 0.20
N LEU A 181 -7.58 8.44 -0.26
CA LEU A 181 -7.07 9.20 -1.39
C LEU A 181 -5.72 9.84 -1.06
N THR A 182 -5.52 10.33 0.17
CA THR A 182 -4.22 10.86 0.61
C THR A 182 -3.14 9.78 0.59
N ALA A 183 -3.43 8.60 1.12
CA ALA A 183 -2.48 7.49 1.11
C ALA A 183 -2.12 7.06 -0.32
N ALA A 184 -3.12 6.95 -1.21
CA ALA A 184 -2.91 6.63 -2.62
C ALA A 184 -2.08 7.71 -3.34
N ALA A 185 -2.42 8.98 -3.12
CA ALA A 185 -1.71 10.14 -3.64
C ALA A 185 -0.22 10.15 -3.26
N LEU A 186 0.07 9.97 -1.97
CA LEU A 186 1.45 9.89 -1.49
C LEU A 186 2.18 8.68 -2.09
N GLY A 187 1.51 7.54 -2.23
CA GLY A 187 2.05 6.36 -2.92
C GLY A 187 2.41 6.66 -4.38
N VAL A 188 1.57 7.40 -5.11
CA VAL A 188 1.85 7.82 -6.49
C VAL A 188 3.03 8.79 -6.55
N LEU A 189 3.12 9.74 -5.62
CA LEU A 189 4.25 10.69 -5.55
C LEU A 189 5.59 10.00 -5.26
N LEU A 190 5.58 8.82 -4.62
CA LEU A 190 6.81 8.03 -4.44
C LEU A 190 7.40 7.51 -5.75
N ILE A 191 6.58 7.29 -6.80
CA ILE A 191 7.04 6.79 -8.10
C ILE A 191 8.09 7.73 -8.72
N PRO A 192 7.78 9.02 -8.96
CA PRO A 192 8.77 9.96 -9.48
C PRO A 192 9.86 10.31 -8.46
N LEU A 193 9.54 10.35 -7.15
CA LEU A 193 10.51 10.67 -6.10
C LEU A 193 11.65 9.65 -6.04
N LEU A 194 11.30 8.36 -6.06
CA LEU A 194 12.25 7.25 -6.02
C LEU A 194 12.73 6.82 -7.42
N ARG A 195 12.27 7.49 -8.48
CA ARG A 195 12.54 7.14 -9.88
C ARG A 195 12.29 5.67 -10.18
N LEU A 196 11.15 5.17 -9.71
CA LEU A 196 10.75 3.78 -9.88
C LEU A 196 10.57 3.48 -11.38
N GLN A 197 11.47 2.68 -11.94
CA GLN A 197 11.34 2.19 -13.32
C GLN A 197 10.59 0.86 -13.31
N PRO A 198 9.46 0.74 -14.04
CA PRO A 198 8.79 -0.54 -14.19
C PRO A 198 9.70 -1.51 -14.96
N ASP A 199 10.07 -2.62 -14.33
CA ASP A 199 10.79 -3.69 -15.03
C ASP A 199 9.81 -4.46 -15.94
N LYS A 200 10.18 -4.68 -17.21
CA LYS A 200 9.33 -5.32 -18.22
C LYS A 200 9.00 -6.78 -17.89
N SER A 201 9.77 -7.40 -16.98
CA SER A 201 9.51 -8.74 -16.43
C SER A 201 8.17 -8.86 -15.68
N TRP A 202 7.59 -7.72 -15.25
CA TRP A 202 6.31 -7.66 -14.54
C TRP A 202 5.09 -8.12 -15.36
N PHE A 203 5.09 -7.89 -16.67
CA PHE A 203 3.95 -8.22 -17.55
C PHE A 203 3.96 -9.67 -18.05
N PHE A 204 5.11 -10.36 -18.03
CA PHE A 204 5.32 -11.62 -18.76
C PHE A 204 5.64 -12.85 -17.90
N SER A 205 5.73 -12.73 -16.58
CA SER A 205 6.04 -13.88 -15.70
C SER A 205 4.83 -14.80 -15.46
N TYR A 206 4.37 -15.44 -16.54
CA TYR A 206 3.67 -16.73 -16.53
C TYR A 206 4.21 -17.70 -17.58
N SER A 207 5.29 -17.37 -18.30
CA SER A 207 5.88 -18.29 -19.27
C SER A 207 7.40 -18.22 -19.24
N VAL A 208 8.01 -19.41 -19.37
CA VAL A 208 9.44 -19.67 -19.60
C VAL A 208 10.20 -20.09 -18.33
N TRP A 209 9.78 -21.26 -17.81
CA TRP A 209 10.71 -22.37 -17.63
C TRP A 209 11.38 -22.63 -18.99
N GLU A 210 12.56 -22.09 -19.24
CA GLU A 210 13.43 -22.61 -20.30
C GLU A 210 14.87 -22.38 -19.89
N GLU A 211 15.56 -23.50 -19.69
CA GLU A 211 17.00 -23.61 -19.51
C GLU A 211 17.73 -22.71 -20.50
N ARG A 212 18.47 -21.73 -19.98
CA ARG A 212 19.71 -21.30 -20.65
C ARG A 212 20.83 -21.19 -19.63
N ASP A 213 21.55 -22.31 -19.57
CA ASP A 213 22.91 -22.43 -19.11
C ASP A 213 23.83 -21.34 -19.70
N PHE A 214 24.74 -20.90 -18.83
CA PHE A 214 26.17 -20.63 -19.09
C PHE A 214 26.57 -20.04 -20.45
N VAL A 215 27.06 -18.79 -20.47
CA VAL A 215 28.43 -18.41 -20.90
C VAL A 215 28.71 -16.94 -20.51
N GLY A 216 29.71 -16.76 -19.64
CA GLY A 216 30.76 -15.72 -19.71
C GLY A 216 30.39 -14.24 -19.75
N CYS A 217 30.50 -13.56 -18.61
CA CYS A 217 31.18 -12.26 -18.58
C CYS A 217 31.72 -11.98 -17.16
N TYR A 218 33.04 -12.12 -17.01
CA TYR A 218 33.80 -11.67 -15.85
C TYR A 218 33.54 -10.17 -15.59
N GLY A 219 33.36 -9.80 -14.32
CA GLY A 219 33.32 -8.40 -13.88
C GLY A 219 32.20 -8.14 -12.88
N THR A 220 32.54 -8.24 -11.58
CA THR A 220 31.96 -7.47 -10.47
C THR A 220 30.52 -6.97 -10.67
N ARG A 221 29.52 -7.82 -10.45
CA ARG A 221 28.10 -7.41 -10.47
C ARG A 221 27.45 -7.55 -9.10
N PHE A 222 27.16 -6.38 -8.55
CA PHE A 222 26.11 -6.08 -7.58
C PHE A 222 24.94 -7.07 -7.68
N LEU A 223 24.74 -7.85 -6.61
CA LEU A 223 23.53 -8.63 -6.37
C LEU A 223 22.40 -7.65 -6.02
N SER A 224 21.79 -7.11 -7.08
CA SER A 224 20.72 -6.13 -7.03
C SER A 224 19.38 -6.84 -6.86
N CYS A 225 18.67 -6.52 -5.78
CA CYS A 225 17.25 -6.80 -5.61
C CYS A 225 16.45 -6.20 -6.78
N ARG A 226 16.17 -7.04 -7.80
CA ARG A 226 15.35 -6.69 -8.97
C ARG A 226 13.87 -6.65 -8.60
N PHE A 227 13.45 -5.56 -8.01
CA PHE A 227 12.02 -5.23 -7.92
C PHE A 227 11.77 -3.84 -8.48
N LEU A 228 12.69 -2.92 -8.16
CA LEU A 228 12.80 -1.57 -8.66
C LEU A 228 14.29 -1.28 -8.67
N ARG A 229 14.90 -0.95 -9.81
CA ARG A 229 16.27 -0.42 -9.80
C ARG A 229 16.19 0.97 -9.18
N MET A 230 16.24 1.05 -7.85
CA MET A 230 16.63 2.28 -7.18
C MET A 230 18.03 2.58 -7.70
N GLU A 231 18.19 3.66 -8.46
CA GLU A 231 19.52 4.26 -8.51
C GLU A 231 19.90 4.56 -7.05
N PRO A 232 21.11 4.20 -6.61
CA PRO A 232 21.52 4.50 -5.26
C PRO A 232 21.40 6.01 -5.09
N CYS A 233 20.39 6.46 -4.33
CA CYS A 233 20.55 7.68 -3.57
C CYS A 233 21.87 7.49 -2.86
N SER A 234 22.84 8.38 -3.14
CA SER A 234 24.19 8.32 -2.59
C SER A 234 24.10 8.37 -1.06
N MET A 235 23.79 7.25 -0.43
CA MET A 235 23.84 7.02 1.00
C MET A 235 25.31 7.03 1.35
N ARG A 236 25.83 8.24 1.61
CA ARG A 236 27.00 8.36 2.45
C ARG A 236 26.56 7.87 3.83
N VAL A 237 26.85 6.61 4.09
CA VAL A 237 26.92 6.05 5.43
C VAL A 237 27.96 6.89 6.17
N PHE A 238 27.51 7.91 6.89
CA PHE A 238 28.37 8.61 7.83
C PHE A 238 28.38 7.80 9.13
N PRO A 239 29.56 7.42 9.64
CA PRO A 239 29.65 6.82 10.96
C PRO A 239 29.24 7.88 11.99
N PHE A 240 28.26 7.55 12.82
CA PHE A 240 28.00 8.32 14.04
C PHE A 240 29.24 8.23 14.95
N PRO A 241 29.80 9.34 15.45
CA PRO A 241 30.72 9.27 16.58
C PRO A 241 29.92 8.96 17.85
N LEU A 242 30.50 8.07 18.67
CA LEU A 242 30.09 7.74 20.04
C LEU A 242 30.06 8.99 20.94
#